data_AF-A0A0P6WJ24-F1
#
_entry.id   AF-A0A0P6WJ24-F1
#
_cell.length_a   1.000
_cell.length_b   1.000
_cell.length_c   1.000
_cell.angle_alpha   90.00
_cell.angle_beta   90.00
_cell.angle_gamma   90.00
#
_symmetry.space_group_name_H-M   'P 1'
#
loop_
_entity.id
_entity.type
_entity.pdbx_description
1 polymer ?
#
loop_
_entity_poly.entity_id
_entity_poly.type
_entity_poly.pdbx_seq_one_letter_code
_entity_poly.pdbx_strand_id
1 'polypeptide(L)'
;MSLFEVILLPMLMGGIGGLGHILVFKNGHFTFPRKFIDDQGEKHYLFGSTKDIIIGVLAGYLSVLPVVDTVPMWYVIYISLLSGIGGSSVITRKIEQNLAATKASYIQELSHYQLEPTSKGGSSNHNEVKPVGEVEEK
;
A
#
# COMPACT_ATOMS: atom_id res chain seq x y z
N MET A 1 -26.29 18.00 17.26
CA MET A 1 -25.94 17.59 15.89
C MET A 1 -26.63 16.26 15.59
N SER A 2 -27.03 16.06 14.34
CA SER A 2 -27.56 14.78 13.86
C SER A 2 -26.45 13.73 13.72
N LEU A 3 -26.80 12.44 13.83
CA LEU A 3 -25.92 11.30 13.53
C LEU A 3 -25.23 11.44 12.15
N PHE A 4 -25.94 12.04 11.20
CA PHE A 4 -25.43 12.35 9.86
C PHE A 4 -24.24 13.33 9.90
N GLU A 5 -24.32 14.37 10.73
CA GLU A 5 -23.32 15.42 10.85
C GLU A 5 -22.09 14.97 11.62
N VAL A 6 -22.29 14.10 12.61
CA VAL A 6 -21.24 13.59 13.50
C VAL A 6 -20.43 12.47 12.86
N ILE A 7 -21.05 11.66 12.00
CA ILE A 7 -20.42 10.45 11.45
C ILE A 7 -20.30 10.53 9.94
N LEU A 8 -21.41 10.69 9.22
CA LEU A 8 -21.42 10.54 7.77
C LEU A 8 -20.65 11.67 7.08
N LEU A 9 -20.84 12.91 7.52
CA LEU A 9 -20.20 14.08 6.92
C LEU A 9 -18.66 14.06 7.07
N PRO A 10 -18.08 13.82 8.25
CA PRO A 10 -16.63 13.63 8.41
C PRO A 10 -16.06 12.49 7.56
N MET A 11 -16.79 11.37 7.47
CA MET A 11 -16.40 10.23 6.65
C MET A 11 -16.36 10.59 5.16
N LEU A 12 -17.40 11.25 4.65
CA LEU A 12 -17.45 11.69 3.24
C LEU A 12 -16.34 12.69 2.93
N MET A 13 -16.14 13.69 3.81
CA MET A 13 -15.10 14.70 3.64
C MET A 13 -13.70 14.10 3.74
N GLY A 14 -13.48 13.14 4.65
CA GLY A 14 -12.25 12.36 4.71
C GLY A 14 -12.00 11.55 3.44
N GLY A 15 -13.02 10.90 2.90
CA GLY A 15 -12.94 10.17 1.63
C GLY A 15 -12.61 11.08 0.43
N ILE A 16 -13.21 12.27 0.36
CA ILE A 16 -12.86 13.30 -0.62
C ILE A 16 -11.40 13.74 -0.43
N GLY A 17 -10.93 13.87 0.81
CA GLY A 17 -9.51 14.12 1.10
C GLY A 17 -8.61 13.00 0.58
N GLY A 18 -9.01 11.74 0.71
CA GLY A 18 -8.32 10.59 0.11
C GLY A 18 -8.27 10.65 -1.42
N LEU A 19 -9.35 11.10 -2.07
CA LEU A 19 -9.35 11.37 -3.53
C LEU A 19 -8.39 12.51 -3.88
N GLY A 20 -8.39 13.59 -3.10
CA GLY A 20 -7.44 14.70 -3.23
C GLY A 20 -5.99 14.23 -3.10
N HIS A 21 -5.71 13.28 -2.21
CA HIS A 21 -4.40 12.66 -2.09
C HIS A 21 -3.98 11.95 -3.39
N ILE A 22 -4.87 11.18 -4.01
CA ILE A 22 -4.58 10.49 -5.29
C ILE A 22 -4.31 11.51 -6.40
N LEU A 23 -5.12 12.56 -6.49
CA LEU A 23 -4.95 13.60 -7.51
C LEU A 23 -3.61 14.33 -7.37
N VAL A 24 -3.26 14.76 -6.16
CA VAL A 24 -2.08 15.60 -5.91
C VAL A 24 -0.79 14.80 -5.83
N PHE A 25 -0.79 13.65 -5.15
CA PHE A 25 0.43 12.90 -4.82
C PHE A 25 0.67 11.69 -5.72
N LYS A 26 -0.37 11.20 -6.41
CA LYS A 26 -0.25 10.10 -7.38
C LYS A 26 -0.46 10.57 -8.82
N ASN A 27 -0.39 11.88 -9.08
CA ASN A 27 -0.65 12.50 -10.39
C ASN A 27 -1.99 12.03 -11.01
N GLY A 28 -3.00 11.76 -10.18
CA GLY A 28 -4.29 11.24 -10.64
C GLY A 28 -4.29 9.80 -11.12
N HIS A 29 -3.20 9.04 -10.97
CA HIS A 29 -3.18 7.61 -11.32
C HIS A 29 -4.06 6.81 -10.37
N PHE A 30 -5.29 6.54 -10.81
CA PHE A 30 -6.23 5.70 -10.10
C PHE A 30 -6.07 4.23 -10.52
N THR A 31 -5.65 3.38 -9.59
CA THR A 31 -5.58 1.93 -9.80
C THR A 31 -6.74 1.26 -9.06
N PHE A 32 -7.60 0.57 -9.81
CA PHE A 32 -8.66 -0.25 -9.22
C PHE A 32 -8.10 -1.46 -8.48
N PRO A 33 -8.84 -2.00 -7.50
CA PRO A 33 -8.45 -3.22 -6.81
C PRO A 33 -8.33 -4.36 -7.83
N ARG A 34 -7.22 -5.10 -7.78
CA ARG A 34 -6.99 -6.27 -8.63
C ARG A 34 -6.64 -7.47 -7.77
N LYS A 35 -7.09 -8.62 -8.23
CA LYS A 35 -6.72 -9.91 -7.67
C LYS A 35 -5.62 -10.50 -8.53
N PHE A 36 -4.55 -10.96 -7.91
CA PHE A 36 -3.55 -11.78 -8.60
C PHE A 36 -3.46 -13.15 -7.93
N ILE A 37 -3.10 -14.14 -8.74
CA ILE A 37 -2.83 -15.50 -8.29
C ILE A 37 -1.33 -15.71 -8.46
N ASP A 38 -0.67 -16.07 -7.37
CA ASP A 38 0.73 -16.45 -7.29
C ASP A 38 0.99 -17.75 -8.09
N ASP A 39 2.23 -17.99 -8.52
CA ASP A 39 2.73 -19.25 -9.07
C ASP A 39 2.45 -20.46 -8.15
N GLN A 40 2.30 -20.25 -6.83
CA GLN A 40 1.88 -21.23 -5.82
C GLN A 40 0.34 -21.42 -5.75
N GLY A 41 -0.45 -20.68 -6.53
CA GLY A 41 -1.91 -20.71 -6.52
C GLY A 41 -2.58 -19.86 -5.42
N GLU A 42 -1.79 -19.13 -4.62
CA GLU A 42 -2.27 -18.24 -3.56
C GLU A 42 -2.97 -16.99 -4.14
N LYS A 43 -4.11 -16.60 -3.56
CA LYS A 43 -4.93 -15.47 -4.03
C LYS A 43 -4.61 -14.23 -3.22
N HIS A 44 -4.00 -13.24 -3.86
CA HIS A 44 -3.66 -11.97 -3.23
C HIS A 44 -4.52 -10.82 -3.77
N TYR A 45 -4.92 -9.93 -2.87
CA TYR A 45 -5.71 -8.74 -3.20
C TYR A 45 -4.85 -7.48 -3.13
N LEU A 46 -4.67 -6.79 -4.26
CA LEU A 46 -4.13 -5.44 -4.28
C LEU A 46 -5.29 -4.46 -4.27
N PHE A 47 -5.37 -3.65 -3.23
CA PHE A 47 -6.41 -2.62 -3.09
C PHE A 47 -6.15 -1.35 -3.93
N GLY A 48 -4.99 -1.24 -4.60
CA GLY A 48 -4.70 -0.12 -5.50
C GLY A 48 -4.81 1.25 -4.83
N SER A 49 -5.42 2.22 -5.53
CA SER A 49 -5.72 3.58 -5.03
C SER A 49 -6.97 3.63 -4.15
N THR A 50 -7.79 2.57 -4.12
CA THR A 50 -8.96 2.51 -3.24
C THR A 50 -8.56 2.54 -1.76
N LYS A 51 -7.35 2.09 -1.42
CA LYS A 51 -6.81 2.17 -0.06
C LYS A 51 -6.74 3.61 0.46
N ASP A 52 -6.42 4.59 -0.39
CA ASP A 52 -6.28 5.99 0.03
C ASP A 52 -7.65 6.61 0.34
N ILE A 53 -8.71 6.20 -0.36
CA ILE A 53 -10.08 6.61 -0.05
C ILE A 53 -10.51 6.04 1.31
N ILE A 54 -10.27 4.75 1.54
CA ILE A 54 -10.63 4.08 2.80
C ILE A 54 -9.88 4.70 3.98
N ILE A 55 -8.56 4.91 3.82
CA ILE A 55 -7.74 5.60 4.83
C ILE A 55 -8.27 7.02 5.05
N GLY A 56 -8.64 7.73 3.99
CA GLY A 56 -9.22 9.06 4.07
C GLY A 56 -10.51 9.09 4.89
N VAL A 57 -11.45 8.17 4.63
CA VAL A 57 -12.70 8.04 5.38
C VAL A 57 -12.44 7.82 6.88
N LEU A 58 -11.54 6.88 7.21
CA LEU A 58 -11.21 6.57 8.60
C LEU A 58 -10.50 7.74 9.29
N ALA A 59 -9.54 8.36 8.63
CA ALA A 59 -8.81 9.52 9.15
C ALA A 59 -9.75 10.71 9.36
N GLY A 60 -10.69 10.95 8.43
CA GLY A 60 -11.69 12.00 8.53
C GLY A 60 -12.59 11.83 9.75
N TYR A 61 -13.08 10.61 9.99
CA TYR A 61 -13.91 10.30 11.16
C TYR A 61 -13.13 10.43 12.48
N LEU A 62 -11.97 9.77 12.59
CA LEU A 62 -11.17 9.73 13.81
C LEU A 62 -10.69 11.12 14.24
N SER A 63 -10.39 12.00 13.28
CA SER A 63 -9.91 13.36 13.55
C SER A 63 -10.96 14.29 14.17
N VAL A 64 -12.25 13.97 14.02
CA VAL A 64 -13.36 14.82 14.47
C VAL A 64 -13.90 14.40 15.83
N LEU A 65 -13.75 13.13 16.21
CA LEU A 65 -14.16 12.60 17.52
C LEU A 65 -13.77 13.49 18.72
N PRO A 66 -12.55 14.04 18.83
CA PRO A 66 -12.17 14.85 19.99
C PRO A 66 -12.77 16.26 20.01
N VAL A 67 -13.30 16.75 18.89
CA VAL A 67 -13.68 18.16 18.71
C VAL A 67 -15.14 18.37 18.29
N VAL A 68 -15.89 17.30 18.01
CA VAL A 68 -17.22 17.39 17.39
C VAL A 68 -18.23 18.22 18.18
N ASP A 69 -18.14 18.20 19.51
CA ASP A 69 -19.05 18.96 20.39
C ASP A 69 -18.56 20.38 20.68
N THR A 70 -17.34 20.73 20.28
CA THR A 70 -16.68 21.99 20.65
C THR A 70 -16.47 22.93 19.48
N VAL A 71 -16.46 22.43 18.24
CA VAL A 71 -16.21 23.25 17.04
C VAL A 71 -17.42 23.38 16.11
N PRO A 72 -17.54 24.50 15.38
CA PRO A 72 -18.54 24.64 14.34
C PRO A 72 -18.38 23.61 13.21
N MET A 73 -19.47 23.31 12.50
CA MET A 73 -19.49 22.28 11.45
C MET A 73 -18.50 22.52 10.31
N TRP A 74 -18.23 23.77 9.96
CA TRP A 74 -17.25 24.12 8.93
C TRP A 74 -15.83 23.67 9.33
N TYR A 75 -15.48 23.75 10.61
CA TYR A 75 -14.20 23.24 11.11
C TYR A 75 -14.11 21.72 11.01
N VAL A 76 -15.22 21.03 11.29
CA VAL A 76 -15.33 19.58 11.10
C VAL A 76 -15.01 19.19 9.66
N ILE A 77 -15.58 19.90 8.68
CA ILE A 77 -15.31 19.69 7.25
C ILE A 77 -13.82 19.88 6.92
N TYR A 78 -13.23 20.99 7.37
CA TYR A 78 -11.82 21.29 7.11
C TYR A 78 -10.88 20.24 7.69
N ILE A 79 -11.07 19.90 8.96
CA ILE A 79 -10.22 18.92 9.66
C ILE A 79 -10.34 17.55 8.98
N SER A 80 -11.55 17.11 8.62
CA SER A 80 -11.74 15.85 7.93
C SER A 80 -11.06 15.80 6.56
N LEU A 81 -11.14 16.87 5.75
CA LEU A 81 -10.47 16.96 4.46
C LEU A 81 -8.94 16.91 4.59
N LEU A 82 -8.38 17.73 5.48
CA LEU A 82 -6.94 17.79 5.76
C LEU A 82 -6.42 16.46 6.29
N SER A 83 -7.15 15.84 7.22
CA SER A 83 -6.85 14.52 7.76
C SER A 83 -6.92 13.45 6.66
N GLY A 84 -7.90 13.52 5.77
CA GLY A 84 -8.02 12.60 4.64
C GLY A 84 -6.82 12.65 3.69
N ILE A 85 -6.36 13.87 3.35
CA ILE A 85 -5.18 14.07 2.49
C ILE A 85 -3.90 13.65 3.21
N GLY A 86 -3.70 14.15 4.44
CA GLY A 86 -2.47 13.94 5.22
C GLY A 86 -2.32 12.51 5.73
N GLY A 87 -3.40 11.93 6.27
CA GLY A 87 -3.44 10.56 6.76
C GLY A 87 -3.11 9.55 5.66
N SER A 88 -3.68 9.74 4.46
CA SER A 88 -3.36 8.92 3.29
C SER A 88 -1.88 9.02 2.92
N SER A 89 -1.30 10.22 2.92
CA SER A 89 0.13 10.42 2.60
C SER A 89 1.07 9.77 3.61
N VAL A 90 0.80 9.91 4.91
CA VAL A 90 1.68 9.37 5.95
C VAL A 90 1.59 7.85 6.01
N ILE A 91 0.38 7.29 5.99
CA ILE A 91 0.15 5.85 6.08
C ILE A 91 0.65 5.15 4.83
N THR A 92 0.35 5.65 3.63
CA THR A 92 0.85 5.06 2.37
C THR A 92 2.36 5.05 2.34
N ARG A 93 3.03 6.15 2.71
CA ARG A 93 4.50 6.22 2.78
C ARG A 93 5.08 5.25 3.80
N LYS A 94 4.45 5.08 4.97
CA LYS A 94 4.91 4.13 5.99
C LYS A 94 4.76 2.68 5.53
N ILE A 95 3.67 2.34 4.84
CA ILE A 95 3.45 1.01 4.25
C ILE A 95 4.52 0.72 3.19
N GLU A 96 4.81 1.68 2.31
CA GLU A 96 5.83 1.52 1.26
C GLU A 96 7.23 1.33 1.85
N GLN A 97 7.59 2.09 2.89
CA GLN A 97 8.85 1.91 3.60
C GLN A 97 8.98 0.53 4.24
N ASN A 98 7.93 0.07 4.93
CA ASN A 98 7.92 -1.27 5.50
C ASN A 98 8.03 -2.35 4.43
N LEU A 99 7.30 -2.20 3.32
CA LEU A 99 7.35 -3.16 2.21
C LEU A 99 8.75 -3.23 1.58
N ALA A 100 9.41 -2.07 1.42
CA ALA A 100 10.78 -2.00 0.92
C ALA A 100 11.79 -2.65 1.88
N ALA A 101 11.64 -2.43 3.19
CA ALA A 101 12.47 -3.06 4.20
C ALA A 101 12.29 -4.59 4.23
N THR A 102 11.04 -5.07 4.18
CA THR A 102 10.74 -6.50 4.10
C THR A 102 11.33 -7.12 2.83
N LYS A 103 11.19 -6.47 1.67
CA LYS A 103 11.78 -6.93 0.41
C LYS A 103 13.32 -7.02 0.50
N ALA A 104 13.98 -6.02 1.09
CA ALA A 104 15.42 -6.03 1.27
C ALA A 104 15.87 -7.20 2.17
N SER A 105 15.14 -7.46 3.26
CA SER A 105 15.39 -8.62 4.15
C SER A 105 15.29 -9.95 3.40
N TYR A 106 14.23 -10.14 2.61
CA TYR A 106 14.06 -11.37 1.82
C TYR A 106 15.14 -11.54 0.76
N ILE A 107 15.57 -10.47 0.08
CA ILE A 107 16.67 -10.54 -0.89
C ILE A 107 17.98 -10.91 -0.20
N GLN A 108 18.24 -10.36 0.99
CA GLN A 108 19.41 -10.69 1.79
C GLN A 108 19.40 -12.16 2.22
N GLU A 109 18.28 -12.68 2.72
CA GLU A 109 18.12 -14.09 3.05
C GLU A 109 18.32 -14.99 1.83
N LEU A 110 17.69 -14.66 0.68
CA LEU A 110 17.85 -15.42 -0.55
C LEU A 110 19.31 -15.43 -1.04
N SER A 111 20.03 -14.31 -0.90
CA SER A 111 21.45 -14.24 -1.23
C SER A 111 22.31 -15.11 -0.29
N HIS A 112 21.95 -15.20 0.99
CA HIS A 112 22.61 -16.10 1.93
C HIS A 112 22.37 -17.57 1.55
N TYR A 113 21.14 -17.94 1.19
CA TYR A 113 20.80 -19.28 0.70
C TYR A 113 21.42 -19.63 -0.66
N GLN A 114 21.80 -18.65 -1.48
CA GLN A 114 22.55 -18.88 -2.73
C GLN A 114 24.07 -18.95 -2.53
N LEU A 115 24.59 -18.40 -1.43
CA LEU A 115 26.02 -18.48 -1.07
C LEU A 115 26.35 -19.71 -0.21
N GLU A 116 25.37 -20.28 0.50
CA GLU A 116 25.53 -21.49 1.30
C GLU A 116 25.69 -22.82 0.51
N PRO A 117 25.20 -23.01 -0.74
CA PRO A 117 25.45 -24.21 -1.54
C PRO A 117 26.84 -24.22 -2.17
N THR A 118 27.52 -23.06 -2.26
CA THR A 118 28.82 -22.94 -2.95
C THR A 118 30.03 -23.03 -2.03
N SER A 119 29.84 -23.03 -0.70
CA SER A 119 30.94 -23.09 0.28
C SER A 119 31.17 -24.49 0.88
N LYS A 120 30.21 -25.42 0.78
CA LYS A 120 30.37 -26.83 1.24
C LYS A 120 30.29 -27.83 0.09
N GLY A 121 31.12 -27.63 -0.93
CA GLY A 121 31.15 -28.48 -2.13
C GLY A 121 32.55 -28.79 -2.63
N GLY A 122 33.52 -29.00 -1.74
CA GLY A 122 34.80 -29.58 -2.10
C GLY A 122 34.66 -31.07 -2.40
N SER A 123 34.16 -31.45 -3.57
CA SER A 123 34.49 -32.73 -4.20
C SER A 123 34.19 -32.68 -5.69
N SER A 124 35.25 -32.81 -6.47
CA SER A 124 35.27 -32.98 -7.92
C SER A 124 34.22 -34.00 -8.39
N ASN A 125 33.30 -33.57 -9.25
CA ASN A 125 32.94 -34.39 -10.40
C ASN A 125 32.45 -33.51 -11.56
N HIS A 126 33.18 -33.67 -12.65
CA HIS A 126 32.92 -33.17 -13.99
C HIS A 126 31.47 -33.47 -14.41
N ASN A 127 30.69 -32.44 -14.73
CA ASN A 127 29.51 -32.59 -15.58
C ASN A 127 29.38 -31.33 -16.42
N GLU A 128 29.62 -31.49 -17.73
CA GLU A 128 29.36 -30.49 -18.75
C GLU A 128 27.90 -30.02 -18.66
N VAL A 129 27.71 -28.72 -18.45
CA VAL A 129 26.42 -28.07 -18.66
C VAL A 129 26.35 -27.69 -20.15
N LYS A 130 25.52 -28.42 -20.93
CA LYS A 130 25.17 -27.99 -22.29
C LYS A 130 24.28 -26.73 -22.21
N PRO A 131 24.52 -25.71 -23.05
CA PRO A 131 23.62 -24.56 -23.14
C PRO A 131 22.31 -25.00 -23.81
N VAL A 132 21.18 -24.82 -23.12
CA VAL A 132 19.86 -24.94 -23.72
C VAL A 132 19.61 -23.67 -24.52
N GLY A 133 19.46 -23.86 -25.84
CA GLY A 133 19.50 -22.82 -26.85
C GLY A 133 18.33 -21.85 -26.88
N GLU A 134 18.51 -20.86 -27.75
CA GLU A 134 17.59 -19.80 -28.14
C GLU A 134 16.17 -20.30 -28.34
N VAL A 135 15.21 -19.60 -27.71
CA VAL A 135 13.79 -19.79 -27.96
C VAL A 135 13.45 -19.00 -29.22
N GLU A 136 13.04 -19.73 -30.28
CA GLU A 136 12.56 -19.18 -31.55
C GLU A 136 11.38 -18.21 -31.34
N GLU A 137 11.45 -17.03 -31.98
CA GLU A 137 10.31 -16.15 -32.21
C GLU A 137 9.36 -16.78 -33.24
N LYS A 138 8.07 -16.82 -32.91
CA LYS A 138 6.98 -16.79 -33.88
C LYS A 138 5.78 -16.03 -33.35
#